data_AF-A0A915YZ81-F1
#
_entry.id   AF-A0A915YZ81-F1
#
_cell.length_a   1.000
_cell.length_b   1.000
_cell.length_c   1.000
_cell.angle_alpha   90.00
_cell.angle_beta   90.00
_cell.angle_gamma   90.00
#
_symmetry.space_group_name_H-M   'P 1'
#
loop_
_entity.id
_entity.type
_entity.pdbx_description
1 polymer ?
#
loop_
_entity_poly.entity_id
_entity_poly.type
_entity_poly.pdbx_seq_one_letter_code
_entity_poly.pdbx_strand_id
1 'polypeptide(L)'
;MKQERKQDRNKTEKNETKPKRLKRSKQDRFAEWLLKVGEGRIPTMRGLENNIIRLPNDIILPSQNINDLINFIYSNFTTHFNPQYLVERAILTPKNVDVNNVNTIIMDQFPGEAVEYYSADIINEQTNPEHQISNYIIT
;
A
#
# COMPACT_ATOMS: atom_id res chain seq x y z
N MET A 1 29.78 55.33 46.03
CA MET A 1 28.31 55.15 46.07
C MET A 1 27.85 54.89 44.64
N LYS A 2 27.31 53.69 44.39
CA LYS A 2 26.61 53.18 43.19
C LYS A 2 27.38 53.10 41.85
N GLN A 3 27.77 51.87 41.53
CA GLN A 3 27.95 51.36 40.17
C GLN A 3 26.58 51.22 39.49
N GLU A 4 26.44 51.60 38.23
CA GLU A 4 25.37 51.13 37.36
C GLU A 4 25.96 50.59 36.06
N ARG A 5 25.83 49.26 35.92
CA ARG A 5 26.18 48.48 34.75
C ARG A 5 25.18 48.82 33.63
N LYS A 6 25.66 49.26 32.47
CA LYS A 6 24.87 49.27 31.22
C LYS A 6 25.35 48.15 30.30
N GLN A 7 24.78 46.99 30.58
CA GLN A 7 24.23 45.96 29.70
C GLN A 7 24.72 45.86 28.25
N ASP A 8 25.12 44.63 27.94
CA ASP A 8 25.49 44.05 26.66
C ASP A 8 24.52 44.38 25.52
N ARG A 9 25.08 44.77 24.37
CA ARG A 9 24.43 44.60 23.06
C ARG A 9 25.33 43.77 22.16
N ASN A 10 25.35 42.47 22.45
CA ASN A 10 25.74 41.47 21.47
C ASN A 10 24.81 41.62 20.24
N LYS A 11 25.42 42.02 19.14
CA LYS A 11 24.83 42.05 17.81
C LYS A 11 24.77 40.61 17.30
N THR A 12 23.87 39.81 17.86
CA THR A 12 23.55 38.51 17.29
C THR A 12 22.61 38.77 16.13
N GLU A 13 23.18 38.82 14.93
CA GLU A 13 22.44 38.67 13.68
C GLU A 13 21.52 37.47 13.84
N LYS A 14 20.21 37.75 13.83
CA LYS A 14 19.19 36.74 13.67
C LYS A 14 19.41 36.16 12.27
N ASN A 15 20.18 35.08 12.21
CA ASN A 15 20.18 34.17 11.08
C ASN A 15 18.80 33.52 11.07
N GLU A 16 17.80 34.24 10.53
CA GLU A 16 16.53 33.67 10.13
C GLU A 16 16.82 32.73 8.96
N THR A 17 17.31 31.54 9.29
CA THR A 17 17.31 30.40 8.39
C THR A 17 15.84 30.12 8.09
N LYS A 18 15.33 30.68 6.98
CA LYS A 18 14.05 30.30 6.39
C LYS A 18 13.99 28.78 6.41
N PRO A 19 12.95 28.16 6.99
CA PRO A 19 12.90 26.71 7.09
C PRO A 19 13.02 26.13 5.69
N LYS A 20 14.10 25.39 5.48
CA LYS A 20 14.38 24.65 4.25
C LYS A 20 13.18 23.74 4.03
N ARG A 21 12.31 24.08 3.06
CA ARG A 21 11.05 23.35 2.80
C ARG A 21 11.39 21.87 2.66
N LEU A 22 11.02 21.09 3.66
CA LEU A 22 11.21 19.65 3.65
C LEU A 22 10.40 19.10 2.47
N LYS A 23 11.08 18.47 1.50
CA LYS A 23 10.39 17.84 0.38
C LYS A 23 9.51 16.73 0.96
N ARG A 24 8.19 16.90 0.90
CA ARG A 24 7.22 15.87 1.28
C ARG A 24 7.41 14.63 0.41
N SER A 25 7.30 13.45 1.01
CA SER A 25 7.35 12.18 0.30
C SER A 25 6.11 12.03 -0.60
N LYS A 26 6.13 11.07 -1.53
CA LYS A 26 4.94 10.71 -2.33
C LYS A 26 3.80 10.22 -1.42
N GLN A 27 4.14 9.51 -0.35
CA GLN A 27 3.19 8.99 0.64
C GLN A 27 2.50 10.12 1.41
N ASP A 28 3.24 11.16 1.82
CA ASP A 28 2.67 12.31 2.54
C ASP A 28 1.65 13.06 1.66
N ARG A 29 1.99 13.23 0.37
CA ARG A 29 1.09 13.87 -0.60
C ARG A 29 -0.18 13.06 -0.82
N PHE A 30 -0.05 11.73 -0.90
CA PHE A 30 -1.18 10.84 -1.07
C PHE A 30 -2.08 10.82 0.17
N ALA A 31 -1.50 10.74 1.37
CA ALA A 31 -2.24 10.80 2.63
C ALA A 31 -3.01 12.11 2.81
N GLU A 32 -2.39 13.25 2.47
CA GLU A 32 -3.08 14.54 2.49
C GLU A 32 -4.22 14.61 1.47
N TRP A 33 -4.03 14.04 0.28
CA TRP A 33 -5.09 13.95 -0.72
C TRP A 33 -6.25 13.07 -0.23
N LEU A 34 -5.97 11.89 0.33
CA LEU A 34 -6.99 11.02 0.93
C LEU A 34 -7.77 11.71 2.05
N LEU A 35 -7.09 12.49 2.91
CA LEU A 35 -7.76 13.25 3.97
C LEU A 35 -8.76 14.26 3.39
N LYS A 36 -8.37 15.00 2.34
CA LYS A 36 -9.25 15.95 1.66
C LYS A 36 -10.46 15.25 1.02
N VAL A 37 -10.30 14.03 0.53
CA VAL A 37 -11.41 13.20 0.03
C VAL A 37 -12.38 12.91 1.18
N GLY A 38 -11.89 12.41 2.31
CA GLY A 38 -12.71 12.09 3.49
C GLY A 38 -13.44 13.30 4.09
N GLU A 39 -12.86 14.49 3.98
CA GLU A 39 -13.47 15.75 4.44
C GLU A 39 -14.41 16.41 3.41
N GLY A 40 -14.58 15.81 2.21
CA GLY A 40 -15.40 16.38 1.14
C GLY A 40 -14.83 17.68 0.55
N ARG A 41 -13.52 17.92 0.69
CA ARG A 41 -12.84 19.15 0.21
C ARG A 41 -12.33 19.04 -1.22
N ILE A 42 -12.45 17.87 -1.85
CA ILE A 42 -12.08 17.66 -3.26
C ILE A 42 -13.25 18.08 -4.15
N PRO A 43 -13.02 18.93 -5.17
CA PRO A 43 -14.07 19.32 -6.10
C PRO A 43 -14.58 18.11 -6.89
N THR A 44 -15.89 18.00 -6.98
CA THR A 44 -16.56 17.01 -7.82
C THR A 44 -16.55 17.47 -9.27
N MET A 45 -16.63 16.52 -10.19
CA MET A 45 -16.63 16.84 -11.61
C MET A 45 -17.97 17.47 -12.02
N ARG A 46 -17.93 18.68 -12.58
CA ARG A 46 -19.13 19.34 -13.13
C ARG A 46 -19.70 18.52 -14.28
N GLY A 47 -21.01 18.27 -14.24
CA GLY A 47 -21.72 17.52 -15.29
C GLY A 47 -21.75 16.01 -15.08
N LEU A 48 -21.18 15.50 -13.99
CA LEU A 48 -21.36 14.13 -13.51
C LEU A 48 -22.15 14.15 -12.19
N GLU A 49 -22.52 12.97 -11.69
CA GLU A 49 -23.14 12.86 -10.37
C GLU A 49 -22.29 13.57 -9.31
N ASN A 50 -22.95 14.22 -8.34
CA ASN A 50 -22.33 15.07 -7.31
C ASN A 50 -21.35 14.32 -6.37
N ASN A 51 -21.06 13.05 -6.64
CA ASN A 51 -20.22 12.17 -5.82
C ASN A 51 -18.96 11.68 -6.57
N ILE A 52 -18.73 12.15 -7.80
CA ILE A 52 -17.57 11.71 -8.61
C ILE A 52 -16.40 12.68 -8.45
N ILE A 53 -15.28 12.16 -7.97
CA ILE A 53 -14.01 12.87 -7.85
C ILE A 53 -13.03 12.44 -8.93
N ARG A 54 -12.06 13.32 -9.26
CA ARG A 54 -10.95 12.98 -10.14
C ARG A 54 -9.81 12.36 -9.35
N LEU A 55 -9.38 11.17 -9.73
CA LEU A 55 -8.15 10.57 -9.20
C LEU A 55 -6.91 11.33 -9.75
N PRO A 56 -5.90 11.60 -8.90
CA PRO A 56 -4.61 12.09 -9.36
C PRO A 56 -3.94 11.13 -10.33
N ASN A 57 -3.31 11.66 -11.38
CA ASN A 57 -2.66 10.83 -12.41
C ASN A 57 -1.49 10.00 -11.85
N ASP A 58 -0.88 10.40 -10.72
CA ASP A 58 0.25 9.70 -10.10
C ASP A 58 -0.14 8.42 -9.33
N ILE A 59 -1.44 8.17 -9.15
CA ILE A 59 -1.97 6.93 -8.55
C ILE A 59 -2.77 6.09 -9.55
N ILE A 60 -2.83 6.51 -10.81
CA ILE A 60 -3.51 5.78 -11.89
C ILE A 60 -2.45 4.99 -12.66
N LEU A 61 -2.68 3.69 -12.80
CA LEU A 61 -1.97 2.89 -13.80
C LEU A 61 -2.64 3.15 -15.16
N PRO A 62 -1.92 3.63 -16.19
CA PRO A 62 -2.49 3.91 -17.50
C PRO A 62 -2.63 2.62 -18.33
N SER A 63 -3.27 1.60 -17.75
CA SER A 63 -3.64 0.35 -18.42
C SER A 63 -5.01 -0.10 -17.94
N GLN A 64 -5.73 -0.78 -18.81
CA GLN A 64 -7.00 -1.46 -18.52
C GLN A 64 -6.83 -2.99 -18.47
N ASN A 65 -5.61 -3.49 -18.66
CA ASN A 65 -5.31 -4.91 -18.65
C ASN A 65 -4.87 -5.34 -17.24
N ILE A 66 -5.53 -6.36 -16.70
CA ILE A 66 -5.21 -6.89 -15.37
C ILE A 66 -3.79 -7.45 -15.28
N ASN A 67 -3.26 -8.01 -16.38
CA ASN A 67 -1.89 -8.52 -16.43
C ASN A 67 -0.86 -7.41 -16.26
N ASP A 68 -1.14 -6.21 -16.78
CA ASP A 68 -0.24 -5.06 -16.60
C ASP A 68 -0.25 -4.60 -15.14
N LEU A 69 -1.40 -4.65 -14.46
CA LEU A 69 -1.48 -4.37 -13.02
C LEU A 69 -0.71 -5.41 -12.20
N ILE A 70 -0.87 -6.70 -12.51
CA ILE A 70 -0.15 -7.78 -11.85
C ILE A 70 1.36 -7.60 -12.05
N ASN A 71 1.82 -7.34 -13.28
CA ASN A 71 3.23 -7.10 -13.58
C ASN A 71 3.78 -5.83 -12.92
N PHE A 72 2.95 -4.80 -12.75
CA PHE A 72 3.32 -3.57 -12.06
C PHE A 72 3.58 -3.79 -10.57
N ILE A 73 2.76 -4.61 -9.90
CA ILE A 73 2.89 -4.89 -8.46
C ILE A 73 3.91 -6.03 -8.20
N TYR A 74 3.78 -7.12 -8.95
CA TYR A 74 4.58 -8.33 -8.86
C TYR A 74 5.56 -8.46 -10.03
N SER A 75 6.42 -7.46 -10.22
CA SER A 75 7.45 -7.49 -11.27
C SER A 75 8.34 -8.73 -11.17
N ASN A 76 8.54 -9.45 -12.29
CA ASN A 76 9.38 -10.65 -12.35
C ASN A 76 8.92 -11.80 -11.42
N PHE A 77 7.59 -11.98 -11.30
CA PHE A 77 6.98 -13.03 -10.48
C PHE A 77 7.62 -14.41 -10.66
N THR A 78 7.91 -14.79 -11.90
CA THR A 78 8.51 -16.08 -12.29
C THR A 78 9.92 -16.33 -11.74
N THR A 79 10.56 -15.31 -11.16
CA THR A 79 11.94 -15.39 -10.64
C THR A 79 12.04 -15.12 -9.13
N HIS A 80 10.94 -14.72 -8.48
CA HIS A 80 10.93 -14.28 -7.07
C HIS A 80 9.77 -14.89 -6.28
N PHE A 81 9.76 -16.21 -6.11
CA PHE A 81 8.79 -16.92 -5.24
C PHE A 81 9.13 -16.84 -3.74
N ASN A 82 9.99 -15.89 -3.34
CA ASN A 82 10.34 -15.70 -1.95
C ASN A 82 9.09 -15.28 -1.16
N PRO A 83 8.71 -15.96 -0.07
CA PRO A 83 7.58 -15.55 0.77
C PRO A 83 7.65 -14.07 1.18
N GLN A 84 8.83 -13.54 1.49
CA GLN A 84 9.00 -12.13 1.86
C GLN A 84 8.59 -11.17 0.72
N TYR A 85 8.88 -11.54 -0.53
CA TYR A 85 8.51 -10.74 -1.68
C TYR A 85 6.97 -10.68 -1.86
N LEU A 86 6.30 -11.79 -1.61
CA LEU A 86 4.85 -11.93 -1.76
C LEU A 86 4.08 -11.17 -0.68
N VAL A 87 4.50 -11.24 0.58
CA VAL A 87 3.78 -10.61 1.71
C VAL A 87 3.90 -9.08 1.75
N GLU A 88 4.92 -8.51 1.12
CA GLU A 88 5.12 -7.05 1.04
C GLU A 88 4.20 -6.35 0.04
N ARG A 89 3.40 -7.11 -0.72
CA ARG A 89 2.63 -6.64 -1.86
C ARG A 89 1.20 -7.15 -1.77
N ALA A 90 0.24 -6.32 -2.18
CA ALA A 90 -1.16 -6.69 -2.23
C ALA A 90 -1.86 -6.00 -3.41
N ILE A 91 -2.79 -6.72 -4.03
CA ILE A 91 -3.77 -6.15 -4.96
C ILE A 91 -5.12 -6.20 -4.24
N LEU A 92 -5.66 -5.03 -3.93
CA LEU A 92 -6.96 -4.90 -3.29
C LEU A 92 -8.02 -4.61 -4.34
N THR A 93 -9.11 -5.37 -4.31
CA THR A 93 -10.26 -5.14 -5.18
C THR A 93 -11.51 -4.93 -4.32
N PRO A 94 -12.53 -4.19 -4.81
CA PRO A 94 -13.76 -4.00 -4.05
C PRO A 94 -14.62 -5.26 -3.91
N LYS A 95 -14.43 -6.28 -4.77
CA LYS A 95 -15.27 -7.49 -4.80
C LYS A 95 -14.42 -8.77 -4.80
N ASN A 96 -14.88 -9.77 -4.06
CA ASN A 96 -14.20 -11.08 -4.01
C ASN A 96 -14.14 -11.81 -5.35
N VAL A 97 -15.12 -11.61 -6.26
CA VAL A 97 -15.02 -12.16 -7.62
C VAL A 97 -13.79 -11.66 -8.36
N ASP A 98 -13.44 -10.38 -8.18
CA ASP A 98 -12.25 -9.79 -8.78
C ASP A 98 -10.98 -10.29 -8.07
N VAL A 99 -11.03 -10.52 -6.75
CA VAL A 99 -9.94 -11.18 -5.99
C VAL A 99 -9.66 -12.57 -6.57
N ASN A 100 -10.70 -13.39 -6.75
CA ASN A 100 -10.55 -14.74 -7.28
C ASN A 100 -9.92 -14.73 -8.67
N ASN A 101 -10.39 -13.85 -9.57
CA ASN A 101 -9.82 -13.72 -10.90
C ASN A 101 -8.32 -13.38 -10.88
N VAL A 102 -7.92 -12.42 -10.04
CA VAL A 102 -6.51 -12.04 -9.88
C VAL A 102 -5.70 -13.19 -9.29
N ASN A 103 -6.20 -13.83 -8.25
CA ASN A 103 -5.53 -14.94 -7.60
C ASN A 103 -5.34 -16.12 -8.57
N THR A 104 -6.34 -16.49 -9.38
CA THR A 104 -6.17 -17.53 -10.41
C THR A 104 -5.06 -17.19 -11.39
N ILE A 105 -5.04 -15.96 -11.94
CA ILE A 105 -4.01 -15.54 -12.90
C ILE A 105 -2.59 -15.61 -12.29
N ILE A 106 -2.45 -15.26 -11.01
CA ILE A 106 -1.17 -15.33 -10.30
C ILE A 106 -0.80 -16.77 -9.98
N MET A 107 -1.76 -17.58 -9.54
CA MET A 107 -1.57 -19.01 -9.22
C MET A 107 -1.10 -19.80 -10.45
N ASP A 108 -1.69 -19.54 -11.62
CA ASP A 108 -1.32 -20.19 -12.88
C ASP A 108 0.11 -19.86 -13.35
N GLN A 109 0.76 -18.85 -12.78
CA GLN A 109 2.15 -18.50 -13.06
C GLN A 109 3.16 -19.20 -12.15
N PHE A 110 2.71 -19.87 -11.08
CA PHE A 110 3.62 -20.64 -10.23
C PHE A 110 4.13 -21.88 -10.97
N PRO A 111 5.42 -22.21 -10.86
CA PRO A 111 5.96 -23.44 -11.38
C PRO A 111 5.51 -24.61 -10.50
N GLY A 112 5.22 -25.74 -11.14
CA GLY A 112 4.82 -26.98 -10.45
C GLY A 112 3.38 -27.36 -10.75
N GLU A 113 2.94 -28.43 -10.11
CA GLU A 113 1.57 -28.92 -10.24
C GLU A 113 0.68 -28.30 -9.17
N ALA A 114 -0.52 -27.88 -9.56
CA ALA A 114 -1.52 -27.41 -8.62
C ALA A 114 -1.98 -28.57 -7.73
N VAL A 115 -2.03 -28.33 -6.43
CA VAL A 115 -2.53 -29.29 -5.43
C VAL A 115 -3.81 -28.73 -4.83
N GLU A 116 -4.89 -29.50 -4.91
CA GLU A 116 -6.15 -29.17 -4.28
C GLU A 116 -6.18 -29.72 -2.85
N TYR A 117 -6.42 -28.85 -1.88
CA TYR A 117 -6.57 -29.21 -0.48
C TYR A 117 -8.04 -29.14 -0.09
N TYR A 118 -8.55 -30.23 0.49
CA TYR A 118 -9.90 -30.28 1.05
C TYR A 118 -9.87 -29.74 2.47
N SER A 119 -10.88 -28.93 2.83
CA SER A 119 -11.05 -28.50 4.22
C SER A 119 -11.31 -29.71 5.11
N ALA A 120 -10.67 -29.74 6.28
CA ALA A 120 -10.91 -30.74 7.30
C ALA A 120 -11.76 -30.11 8.42
N ASP A 121 -13.04 -30.49 8.49
CA ASP A 121 -13.94 -30.03 9.56
C ASP A 121 -13.73 -30.82 10.87
N ILE A 122 -12.97 -31.91 10.83
CA ILE A 122 -12.75 -32.84 11.95
C ILE A 122 -11.28 -33.27 11.96
N ILE A 123 -10.56 -32.98 13.05
CA ILE A 123 -9.22 -33.51 13.31
C ILE A 123 -9.38 -34.77 14.16
N ASN A 124 -9.29 -35.94 13.54
CA ASN A 124 -9.12 -37.18 14.30
C ASN A 124 -7.64 -37.28 14.72
N GLU A 125 -7.35 -37.27 16.01
CA GLU A 125 -5.98 -37.35 16.61
C GLU A 125 -5.18 -38.63 16.25
N GLN A 126 -5.65 -39.46 15.32
CA GLN A 126 -5.06 -40.77 15.01
C GLN A 126 -4.28 -40.83 13.69
N THR A 127 -3.80 -39.72 13.14
CA THR A 127 -2.98 -39.76 11.92
C THR A 127 -1.57 -39.21 12.13
N ASN A 128 -0.63 -40.12 11.87
CA ASN A 128 0.82 -40.03 11.68
C ASN A 128 1.44 -38.59 11.65
N PRO A 129 2.47 -38.29 12.46
CA PRO A 129 3.06 -36.95 12.59
C PRO A 129 3.57 -36.27 11.30
N GLU A 130 3.71 -37.00 10.20
CA GLU A 130 4.12 -36.49 8.89
C GLU A 130 3.08 -35.52 8.24
N HIS A 131 1.82 -35.50 8.71
CA HIS A 131 0.72 -34.73 8.07
C HIS A 131 0.31 -33.43 8.80
N GLN A 132 0.96 -33.05 9.89
CA GLN A 132 0.55 -31.89 10.71
C GLN A 132 0.88 -30.51 10.11
N ILE A 133 1.59 -30.43 8.98
CA ILE A 133 2.13 -29.16 8.47
C ILE A 133 1.18 -28.40 7.53
N SER A 134 -0.02 -28.93 7.22
CA SER A 134 -0.91 -28.36 6.20
C SER A 134 -1.91 -27.30 6.70
N ASN A 135 -1.87 -26.91 7.98
CA ASN A 135 -2.88 -26.00 8.54
C ASN A 135 -2.40 -24.55 8.55
N TYR A 136 -2.27 -23.94 7.38
CA TYR A 136 -2.30 -22.48 7.27
C TYR A 136 -3.53 -22.08 6.45
N ILE A 137 -4.51 -21.50 7.16
CA ILE A 137 -5.66 -20.85 6.53
C ILE A 137 -5.14 -19.68 5.71
N ILE A 138 -5.27 -19.77 4.39
CA ILE A 138 -5.16 -18.64 3.48
C ILE A 138 -6.56 -17.99 3.47
N THR A 139 -6.70 -16.90 4.23
CA THR A 139 -7.87 -16.02 4.17
C THR A 139 -7.56 -14.87 3.23
#